data_AF-A0A924AMH8-F1
#
_entry.id   AF-A0A924AMH8-F1
#
_cell.length_a   1.000
_cell.length_b   1.000
_cell.length_c   1.000
_cell.angle_alpha   90.00
_cell.angle_beta   90.00
_cell.angle_gamma   90.00
#
_symmetry.space_group_name_H-M   'P 1'
#
loop_
_entity.id
_entity.type
_entity.pdbx_description
1 polymer ?
#
loop_
_entity_poly.entity_id
_entity_poly.type
_entity_poly.pdbx_seq_one_letter_code
_entity_poly.pdbx_strand_id
1 'polypeptide(L)'
;NKAPSNPEYRALVKARLDTFLLQNPGVTAAQVPGELLTASGSGLDPDLSPEGALVQVARVAKVRGVSPDVVRALVEAHVERPVLGAAHVNVLALNIALDKAGK
;
A
#
# COMPACT_ATOMS: atom_id res chain seq x y z
N ASN A 1 21.02 -1.65 9.98
CA ASN A 1 20.51 -2.18 8.68
C ASN A 1 20.70 -3.68 8.62
N LYS A 2 19.74 -4.43 8.06
CA LYS A 2 19.80 -5.90 7.92
C LYS A 2 20.06 -6.28 6.45
N ALA A 3 20.89 -7.29 6.22
CA ALA A 3 21.15 -7.82 4.89
C ALA A 3 20.04 -8.76 4.41
N PRO A 4 19.82 -8.95 3.09
CA PRO A 4 18.83 -9.90 2.56
C PRO A 4 19.03 -11.36 3.00
N SER A 5 20.28 -11.75 3.27
CA SER A 5 20.64 -13.09 3.76
C SER A 5 20.35 -13.30 5.25
N ASN A 6 20.02 -12.23 6.00
CA ASN A 6 19.78 -12.30 7.43
C ASN A 6 18.49 -13.09 7.73
N PRO A 7 18.55 -14.13 8.59
CA PRO A 7 17.40 -14.99 8.86
C PRO A 7 16.26 -14.26 9.59
N GLU A 8 16.56 -13.33 10.49
CA GLU A 8 15.54 -12.54 11.19
C GLU A 8 14.80 -11.59 10.24
N TYR A 9 15.52 -11.02 9.25
CA TYR A 9 14.90 -10.19 8.22
C TYR A 9 13.92 -10.99 7.38
N ARG A 10 14.31 -12.20 6.96
CA ARG A 10 13.40 -13.10 6.21
C ARG A 10 12.17 -13.49 7.03
N ALA A 11 12.35 -13.79 8.32
CA ALA A 11 11.24 -14.08 9.22
C ALA A 11 10.29 -12.88 9.38
N LEU A 12 10.83 -11.67 9.50
CA LEU A 12 10.05 -10.44 9.59
C LEU A 12 9.24 -10.17 8.32
N VAL A 13 9.86 -10.30 7.13
CA VAL A 13 9.17 -10.13 5.84
C VAL A 13 8.03 -11.15 5.71
N LYS A 14 8.27 -12.41 6.09
CA LYS A 14 7.22 -13.43 6.11
C LYS A 14 6.08 -13.07 7.06
N ALA A 15 6.38 -12.64 8.29
CA ALA A 15 5.35 -12.25 9.26
C ALA A 15 4.50 -11.06 8.78
N ARG A 16 5.13 -10.09 8.08
CA ARG A 16 4.43 -8.96 7.46
C ARG A 16 3.51 -9.41 6.34
N LEU A 17 3.96 -10.33 5.49
CA LEU A 17 3.14 -10.92 4.43
C LEU A 17 1.94 -11.65 5.01
N ASP A 18 2.15 -12.53 6.01
CA ASP A 18 1.07 -13.28 6.66
C ASP A 18 0.03 -12.32 7.27
N THR A 19 0.48 -11.28 7.99
CA THR A 19 -0.40 -10.24 8.55
C THR A 19 -1.16 -9.48 7.46
N PHE A 20 -0.49 -9.12 6.37
CA PHE A 20 -1.10 -8.40 5.26
C PHE A 20 -2.22 -9.21 4.60
N LEU A 21 -2.00 -10.50 4.37
CA LEU A 21 -2.99 -11.39 3.76
C LEU A 21 -4.21 -11.60 4.66
N LEU A 22 -4.02 -11.67 5.98
CA LEU A 22 -5.14 -11.72 6.94
C LEU A 22 -6.01 -10.47 6.89
N GLN A 23 -5.41 -9.30 6.70
CA GLN A 23 -6.13 -8.03 6.63
C GLN A 23 -6.79 -7.78 5.27
N ASN A 24 -6.29 -8.40 4.20
CA ASN A 24 -6.79 -8.22 2.83
C ASN A 24 -7.30 -9.56 2.25
N PRO A 25 -8.46 -10.08 2.72
CA PRO A 25 -9.03 -11.31 2.17
C PRO A 25 -9.24 -11.22 0.65
N GLY A 26 -8.84 -12.27 -0.07
CA GLY A 26 -8.93 -12.34 -1.54
C GLY A 26 -7.68 -11.85 -2.28
N VAL A 27 -6.71 -11.25 -1.58
CA VAL A 27 -5.38 -10.98 -2.13
C VAL A 27 -4.48 -12.21 -1.96
N THR A 28 -3.73 -12.54 -3.00
CA THR A 28 -2.72 -13.62 -2.97
C THR A 28 -1.31 -13.05 -2.76
N ALA A 29 -0.39 -13.87 -2.26
CA ALA A 29 1.00 -13.44 -2.04
C ALA A 29 1.69 -12.88 -3.29
N ALA A 30 1.35 -13.40 -4.48
CA ALA A 30 1.91 -12.94 -5.75
C ALA A 30 1.45 -11.53 -6.14
N GLN A 31 0.37 -11.02 -5.55
CA GLN A 31 -0.17 -9.69 -5.82
C GLN A 31 0.36 -8.63 -4.85
N VAL A 32 1.11 -9.01 -3.81
CA VAL A 32 1.61 -8.08 -2.79
C VAL A 32 2.95 -7.51 -3.23
N PRO A 33 3.04 -6.19 -3.52
CA PRO A 33 4.31 -5.57 -3.87
C PRO A 33 5.31 -5.66 -2.71
N GLY A 34 6.59 -5.87 -3.05
CA GLY A 34 7.65 -6.05 -2.04
C GLY A 34 7.81 -4.86 -1.09
N GLU A 35 7.55 -3.64 -1.56
CA GLU A 35 7.63 -2.41 -0.76
C GLU A 35 6.73 -2.44 0.48
N LEU A 36 5.57 -3.10 0.41
CA LEU A 36 4.64 -3.25 1.53
C LEU A 36 5.19 -4.16 2.63
N LEU A 37 6.20 -4.98 2.30
CA LEU A 37 6.79 -5.96 3.20
C LEU A 37 8.16 -5.49 3.72
N THR A 38 8.80 -4.57 3.02
CA THR A 38 10.11 -4.02 3.38
C THR A 38 9.98 -2.69 4.11
N ALA A 39 10.95 -2.35 4.95
CA ALA A 39 11.03 -1.02 5.52
C ALA A 39 11.76 -0.08 4.54
N SER A 40 11.29 1.16 4.40
CA SER A 40 12.01 2.19 3.66
C SER A 40 13.28 2.61 4.39
N GLY A 41 14.29 3.06 3.63
CA GLY A 41 15.59 3.50 4.17
C GLY A 41 15.48 4.72 5.08
N SER A 42 14.48 5.58 4.89
CA SER A 42 14.22 6.76 5.73
C SER A 42 13.39 6.42 6.98
N GLY A 43 12.63 5.33 6.95
CA GLY A 43 11.61 5.01 7.95
C GLY A 43 10.36 5.90 7.93
N LEU A 44 10.28 6.89 7.03
CA LEU A 44 9.20 7.89 6.97
C LEU A 44 8.59 8.05 5.58
N ASP A 45 8.77 7.06 4.72
CA ASP A 45 8.32 7.11 3.32
C ASP A 45 6.83 7.46 3.21
N PRO A 46 6.49 8.64 2.65
CA PRO A 46 5.09 9.04 2.49
C PRO A 46 4.47 8.44 1.24
N ASP A 47 5.27 7.81 0.39
CA ASP A 47 4.90 7.44 -0.97
C ASP A 47 4.76 5.92 -1.10
N LEU A 48 3.82 5.52 -1.95
CA LEU A 48 3.54 4.13 -2.26
C LEU A 48 3.40 3.95 -3.76
N SER A 49 3.78 2.80 -4.31
CA SER A 49 3.47 2.51 -5.72
C SER A 49 1.94 2.48 -5.95
N PRO A 50 1.47 2.79 -7.18
CA PRO A 50 0.07 2.63 -7.54
C PRO A 50 -0.43 1.21 -7.25
N GLU A 51 0.37 0.18 -7.54
CA GLU A 51 0.05 -1.21 -7.27
C GLU A 51 -0.11 -1.48 -5.77
N GLY A 52 0.77 -0.91 -4.95
CA GLY A 52 0.73 -1.00 -3.49
C GLY A 52 -0.53 -0.35 -2.89
N ALA A 53 -1.01 0.73 -3.49
CA ALA A 53 -2.28 1.36 -3.09
C ALA A 53 -3.49 0.54 -3.55
N LEU A 54 -3.49 0.08 -4.81
CA LEU A 54 -4.60 -0.63 -5.44
C LEU A 54 -4.89 -1.98 -4.79
N VAL A 55 -3.87 -2.73 -4.36
CA VAL A 55 -4.05 -4.03 -3.70
C VAL A 55 -4.80 -3.93 -2.36
N GLN A 56 -4.90 -2.73 -1.78
CA GLN A 56 -5.57 -2.48 -0.49
C GLN A 56 -6.99 -1.91 -0.63
N VAL A 57 -7.45 -1.64 -1.86
CA VAL A 57 -8.74 -0.97 -2.15
C VAL A 57 -9.92 -1.65 -1.46
N ALA A 58 -10.02 -2.98 -1.55
CA ALA A 58 -11.14 -3.72 -0.99
C ALA A 58 -11.24 -3.56 0.54
N ARG A 59 -10.11 -3.65 1.23
CA ARG A 59 -10.01 -3.48 2.69
C ARG A 59 -10.38 -2.05 3.09
N VAL A 60 -9.82 -1.06 2.41
CA VAL A 60 -10.05 0.36 2.71
C VAL A 60 -11.52 0.74 2.48
N ALA A 61 -12.10 0.30 1.36
CA ALA A 61 -13.51 0.52 1.05
C ALA A 61 -14.44 -0.03 2.15
N LYS A 62 -14.18 -1.27 2.61
CA LYS A 62 -14.93 -1.90 3.69
C LYS A 62 -14.86 -1.11 5.00
N VAL A 63 -13.68 -0.65 5.40
CA VAL A 63 -13.48 0.09 6.66
C VAL A 63 -14.13 1.48 6.61
N ARG A 64 -14.12 2.12 5.44
CA ARG A 64 -14.65 3.48 5.24
C ARG A 64 -16.14 3.50 4.83
N GLY A 65 -16.77 2.34 4.60
CA GLY A 65 -18.18 2.26 4.22
C GLY A 65 -18.49 2.83 2.82
N VAL A 66 -17.49 2.90 1.93
CA VAL A 66 -17.63 3.41 0.56
C VAL A 66 -17.44 2.28 -0.46
N SER A 67 -17.86 2.50 -1.71
CA SER A 67 -17.66 1.48 -2.75
C SER A 67 -16.18 1.29 -3.11
N PRO A 68 -15.75 0.07 -3.48
CA PRO A 68 -14.39 -0.16 -3.98
C PRO A 68 -14.03 0.70 -5.19
N ASP A 69 -15.01 1.04 -6.03
CA ASP A 69 -14.80 1.86 -7.22
C ASP A 69 -14.48 3.32 -6.87
N VAL A 70 -15.10 3.87 -5.82
CA VAL A 70 -14.76 5.21 -5.32
C VAL A 70 -13.32 5.25 -4.81
N VAL A 71 -12.91 4.25 -4.03
CA VAL A 71 -11.53 4.18 -3.51
C VAL A 71 -10.54 4.01 -4.66
N ARG A 72 -10.84 3.15 -5.65
CA ARG A 72 -9.97 2.96 -6.82
C ARG A 72 -9.82 4.24 -7.62
N ALA A 73 -10.92 4.94 -7.90
CA ALA A 73 -10.88 6.21 -8.62
C ALA A 73 -10.08 7.27 -7.86
N LEU A 74 -10.18 7.32 -6.53
CA LEU A 74 -9.38 8.21 -5.71
C LEU A 74 -7.89 7.85 -5.74
N VAL A 75 -7.54 6.57 -5.69
CA VAL A 75 -6.15 6.12 -5.85
C VAL A 75 -5.61 6.57 -7.21
N GLU A 76 -6.31 6.26 -8.30
CA GLU A 76 -5.90 6.60 -9.67
C GLU A 76 -5.76 8.11 -9.88
N ALA A 77 -6.65 8.92 -9.29
CA ALA A 77 -6.59 10.38 -9.35
C ALA A 77 -5.39 10.99 -8.58
N HIS A 78 -4.82 10.25 -7.62
CA HIS A 78 -3.65 10.67 -6.83
C HIS A 78 -2.36 9.96 -7.26
N VAL A 79 -2.36 9.28 -8.41
CA VAL A 79 -1.13 8.75 -8.99
C VAL A 79 -0.33 9.90 -9.61
N GLU A 80 0.81 10.20 -8.99
CA GLU A 80 1.79 11.13 -9.52
C GLU A 80 2.76 10.40 -10.46
N ARG A 81 2.99 10.97 -11.64
CA ARG A 81 3.88 10.41 -12.68
C ARG A 81 4.95 11.42 -13.05
N PRO A 82 6.03 11.54 -12.25
CA PRO A 82 7.10 12.48 -12.56
C PRO A 82 7.84 12.06 -13.83
N VAL A 83 8.41 13.04 -14.56
CA VAL A 83 9.22 12.78 -15.77
C VAL A 83 10.47 11.95 -15.44
N LEU A 84 10.98 12.09 -14.21
CA LEU A 84 12.08 11.30 -13.66
C LEU A 84 11.61 10.64 -12.36
N GLY A 85 11.77 9.32 -12.27
CA GLY A 85 11.35 8.54 -11.10
C GLY A 85 10.19 7.59 -11.38
N ALA A 86 9.81 6.81 -10.37
CA ALA A 86 8.67 5.91 -10.45
C ALA A 86 7.35 6.65 -10.18
N ALA A 87 6.26 6.14 -10.76
CA ALA A 87 4.94 6.58 -10.38
C ALA A 87 4.68 6.23 -8.91
N HIS A 88 4.03 7.14 -8.18
CA HIS A 88 3.76 6.96 -6.76
C HIS A 88 2.45 7.64 -6.36
N VAL A 89 1.99 7.32 -5.17
CA VAL A 89 0.79 7.84 -4.54
C VAL A 89 1.17 8.35 -3.16
N ASN A 90 0.95 9.64 -2.91
CA ASN A 90 1.18 10.22 -1.60
C ASN A 90 0.08 9.76 -0.63
N VAL A 91 0.47 9.00 0.40
CA VAL A 91 -0.46 8.35 1.34
C VAL A 91 -1.25 9.37 2.17
N LEU A 92 -0.62 10.48 2.55
CA LEU A 92 -1.28 11.53 3.33
C LEU A 92 -2.36 12.23 2.49
N ALA A 93 -2.01 12.67 1.27
CA ALA A 93 -2.95 13.32 0.36
C ALA A 93 -4.15 12.41 0.04
N LEU A 94 -3.89 11.13 -0.25
CA LEU A 94 -4.95 10.15 -0.49
C LEU A 94 -5.87 9.97 0.72
N ASN A 95 -5.33 9.89 1.94
CA ASN A 95 -6.14 9.76 3.15
C ASN A 95 -7.04 10.98 3.39
N ILE A 96 -6.53 12.19 3.16
CA ILE A 96 -7.33 13.42 3.24
C ILE A 96 -8.47 13.39 2.20
N ALA A 97 -8.20 12.92 0.98
CA ALA A 97 -9.22 12.79 -0.06
C ALA A 97 -10.30 11.75 0.31
N LEU A 98 -9.89 10.61 0.84
CA LEU A 98 -10.81 9.57 1.32
C LEU A 98 -11.67 10.04 2.50
N ASP A 99 -11.13 10.88 3.40
CA ASP A 99 -11.88 11.45 4.53
C ASP A 99 -12.96 12.45 4.06
N LYS A 100 -12.71 13.16 2.95
CA LYS A 100 -13.70 14.06 2.33
C LYS A 100 -14.79 13.30 1.58
N ALA A 101 -14.47 12.14 1.01
CA ALA A 101 -15.41 11.32 0.25
C ALA A 101 -16.29 10.41 1.12
N GLY A 102 -15.88 10.12 2.35
CA GLY A 102 -16.64 9.31 3.31
C GLY A 102 -17.56 10.11 4.25
N LYS A 103 -17.70 11.42 4.02
CA LYS A 103 -18.74 12.27 4.64
C LYS A 103 -19.94 12.37 3.72
#